data_AF-A0A3B5Q8M2-F1
#
_entry.id   AF-A0A3B5Q8M2-F1
#
_cell.length_a   1.000
_cell.length_b   1.000
_cell.length_c   1.000
_cell.angle_alpha   90.00
_cell.angle_beta   90.00
_cell.angle_gamma   90.00
#
_symmetry.space_group_name_H-M   'P 1'
#
loop_
_entity.id
_entity.type
_entity.pdbx_description
1 polymer ?
#
loop_
_entity_poly.entity_id
_entity_poly.type
_entity_poly.pdbx_seq_one_letter_code
_entity_poly.pdbx_strand_id
1 'polypeptide(L)'
;MAKKKKGGKKHRPLTLRAVQKCVDLTADGRRRLDLSYKGLTTVPACVQKVTDVSELNLSRNLLKKLPPFIDHFDSTAVFDLHSNYIPQNIKNLTTLTVLNLCNNRLTSLPTEIGKLSNLHILNLGLNLLTTLPTSIGNLKELRYLGLSYNQLTAVPSCTVKLKKLEKVNLEGNPIKYPEVAGVKKSLKADRFRVVKESLLCRNCLESFQIEREKLDSMDESVLKIIFPHFSPPLCFSQNGFVTIN
;
A
#
# COMPACT_ATOMS: atom_id res chain seq x y z
N MET A 1 -19.50 19.59 44.46
CA MET A 1 -18.91 19.53 43.10
C MET A 1 -18.67 18.07 42.71
N ALA A 2 -19.51 17.51 41.84
CA ALA A 2 -19.39 16.12 41.39
C ALA A 2 -18.33 15.99 40.28
N LYS A 3 -17.24 15.26 40.56
CA LYS A 3 -16.21 14.91 39.56
C LYS A 3 -16.76 13.83 38.61
N LYS A 4 -17.08 14.20 37.38
CA LYS A 4 -17.40 13.28 36.27
C LYS A 4 -16.21 12.34 36.02
N LYS A 5 -16.38 11.03 36.29
CA LYS A 5 -15.49 9.97 35.83
C LYS A 5 -15.56 9.90 34.29
N LYS A 6 -14.47 10.20 33.60
CA LYS A 6 -14.30 9.90 32.16
C LYS A 6 -14.18 8.38 31.98
N GLY A 7 -15.30 7.73 31.70
CA GLY A 7 -15.34 6.33 31.29
C GLY A 7 -14.76 6.15 29.89
N GLY A 8 -13.46 5.95 29.78
CA GLY A 8 -12.86 5.43 28.55
C GLY A 8 -13.43 4.04 28.28
N LYS A 9 -14.13 3.86 27.15
CA LYS A 9 -14.58 2.53 26.70
C LYS A 9 -13.34 1.64 26.57
N LYS A 10 -13.10 0.76 27.54
CA LYS A 10 -12.08 -0.30 27.42
C LYS A 10 -12.50 -1.17 26.23
N HIS A 11 -11.75 -1.07 25.13
CA HIS A 11 -11.95 -1.94 23.97
C HIS A 11 -11.76 -3.39 24.46
N ARG A 12 -12.82 -4.20 24.38
CA ARG A 12 -12.72 -5.62 24.74
C ARG A 12 -11.78 -6.28 23.72
N PRO A 13 -10.80 -7.08 24.16
CA PRO A 13 -9.89 -7.77 23.25
C PRO A 13 -10.67 -8.73 22.34
N LEU A 14 -10.28 -8.82 21.07
CA LEU A 14 -10.90 -9.71 20.10
C LEU A 14 -10.73 -11.17 20.57
N THR A 15 -11.84 -11.90 20.69
CA THR A 15 -11.81 -13.32 21.09
C THR A 15 -11.42 -14.20 19.90
N LEU A 16 -10.92 -15.41 20.17
CA LEU A 16 -10.60 -16.38 19.10
C LEU A 16 -11.82 -16.69 18.22
N ARG A 17 -13.01 -16.86 18.82
CA ARG A 17 -14.26 -17.09 18.08
C ARG A 17 -14.59 -15.92 17.15
N ALA A 18 -14.32 -14.68 17.56
CA ALA A 18 -14.53 -13.51 16.72
C ALA A 18 -13.52 -13.47 15.56
N VAL A 19 -12.25 -13.83 15.78
CA VAL A 19 -11.22 -13.94 14.74
C VAL A 19 -11.59 -15.02 13.72
N GLN A 20 -12.01 -16.21 14.18
CA GLN A 20 -12.40 -17.31 13.29
C GLN A 20 -13.59 -16.95 12.39
N LYS A 21 -14.54 -16.15 12.88
CA LYS A 21 -15.65 -15.63 12.06
C LYS A 21 -15.23 -14.61 11.00
N CYS A 22 -14.01 -14.08 11.09
CA CYS A 22 -13.45 -13.17 10.11
C CYS A 22 -12.65 -13.92 9.03
N VAL A 23 -12.66 -15.25 9.06
CA VAL A 23 -12.08 -16.08 8.01
C VAL A 23 -13.17 -16.37 6.98
N ASP A 24 -12.88 -16.07 5.72
CA ASP A 24 -13.73 -16.38 4.58
C ASP A 24 -12.92 -17.04 3.44
N LEU A 25 -13.63 -17.44 2.40
CA LEU A 25 -13.04 -17.91 1.15
C LEU A 25 -13.13 -16.81 0.11
N THR A 26 -12.02 -16.54 -0.55
CA THR A 26 -12.00 -15.69 -1.73
C THR A 26 -12.67 -16.39 -2.91
N ALA A 27 -12.99 -15.65 -3.97
CA ALA A 27 -13.65 -16.20 -5.15
C ALA A 27 -12.86 -17.32 -5.85
N ASP A 28 -11.54 -17.32 -5.68
CA ASP A 28 -10.60 -18.34 -6.16
C ASP A 28 -10.31 -19.43 -5.11
N GLY A 29 -11.11 -19.51 -4.04
CA GLY A 29 -11.06 -20.59 -3.05
C GLY A 29 -9.93 -20.47 -2.02
N ARG A 30 -9.19 -19.36 -2.00
CA ARG A 30 -8.14 -19.12 -1.00
C ARG A 30 -8.75 -18.70 0.34
N ARG A 31 -8.13 -19.13 1.44
CA ARG A 31 -8.54 -18.72 2.79
C ARG A 31 -8.03 -17.32 3.07
N ARG A 32 -8.92 -16.41 3.42
CA ARG A 32 -8.60 -15.04 3.82
C ARG A 32 -9.00 -14.80 5.26
N LEU A 33 -8.13 -14.14 6.04
CA LEU A 33 -8.47 -13.56 7.34
C LEU A 33 -8.61 -12.05 7.21
N ASP A 34 -9.84 -11.53 7.36
CA ASP A 34 -10.12 -10.10 7.29
C ASP A 34 -10.37 -9.47 8.67
N LEU A 35 -9.30 -8.87 9.22
CA LEU A 35 -9.37 -8.07 10.43
C LEU A 35 -9.29 -6.57 10.14
N SER A 36 -9.69 -6.14 8.94
CA SER A 36 -9.72 -4.73 8.59
C SER A 36 -10.76 -3.95 9.38
N TYR A 37 -10.49 -2.66 9.59
CA TYR A 37 -11.43 -1.72 10.22
C TYR A 37 -11.96 -2.19 11.60
N LYS A 38 -11.09 -2.77 12.43
CA LYS A 38 -11.45 -3.25 13.77
C LYS A 38 -10.92 -2.37 14.91
N GLY A 39 -10.27 -1.25 14.58
CA GLY A 39 -9.68 -0.33 15.56
C GLY A 39 -8.52 -0.95 16.34
N LEU A 40 -7.83 -1.93 15.76
CA LEU A 40 -6.75 -2.66 16.43
C LEU A 40 -5.54 -1.75 16.62
N THR A 41 -5.10 -1.57 17.87
CA THR A 41 -3.82 -0.92 18.18
C THR A 41 -2.65 -1.91 18.20
N THR A 42 -2.95 -3.19 18.43
CA THR A 42 -2.05 -4.33 18.32
C THR A 42 -2.79 -5.52 17.71
N VAL A 43 -2.07 -6.43 17.05
CA VAL A 43 -2.65 -7.69 16.57
C VAL A 43 -2.86 -8.62 17.76
N PRO A 44 -4.10 -9.08 18.05
CA PRO A 44 -4.37 -9.94 19.20
C PRO A 44 -3.63 -11.29 19.13
N ALA A 45 -3.12 -11.80 20.25
CA ALA A 45 -2.35 -13.05 20.27
C ALA A 45 -3.13 -14.28 19.79
N CYS A 46 -4.47 -14.26 19.91
CA CYS A 46 -5.33 -15.34 19.41
C CYS A 46 -5.24 -15.52 17.88
N VAL A 47 -4.79 -14.51 17.14
CA VAL A 47 -4.57 -14.56 15.69
C VAL A 47 -3.50 -15.59 15.31
N GLN A 48 -2.54 -15.89 16.20
CA GLN A 48 -1.55 -16.95 16.00
C GLN A 48 -2.18 -18.34 15.79
N LYS A 49 -3.44 -18.55 16.19
CA LYS A 49 -4.15 -19.83 15.99
C LYS A 49 -4.81 -19.95 14.61
N VAL A 50 -4.69 -18.93 13.76
CA VAL A 50 -5.35 -18.84 12.45
C VAL A 50 -4.33 -18.40 11.39
N THR A 51 -3.15 -19.04 11.41
CA THR A 51 -2.04 -18.74 10.50
C THR A 51 -2.17 -19.40 9.13
N ASP A 52 -2.98 -20.46 9.03
CA ASP A 52 -3.26 -21.15 7.77
C ASP A 52 -4.23 -20.34 6.89
N VAL A 53 -3.74 -19.21 6.36
CA VAL A 53 -4.47 -18.32 5.46
C VAL A 53 -3.55 -17.86 4.35
N SER A 54 -4.07 -17.84 3.13
CA SER A 54 -3.34 -17.35 1.96
C SER A 54 -3.40 -15.83 1.84
N GLU A 55 -4.41 -15.20 2.46
CA GLU A 55 -4.55 -13.75 2.48
C GLU A 55 -4.79 -13.23 3.90
N LEU A 56 -3.99 -12.26 4.32
CA LEU A 56 -4.12 -11.60 5.61
C LEU A 56 -4.42 -10.12 5.38
N ASN A 57 -5.59 -9.66 5.83
CA ASN A 57 -5.98 -8.27 5.76
C ASN A 57 -6.05 -7.66 7.17
N LEU A 58 -5.08 -6.79 7.48
CA LEU A 58 -5.00 -6.01 8.73
C LEU A 58 -5.17 -4.51 8.48
N SER A 59 -5.68 -4.13 7.31
CA SER A 59 -5.80 -2.73 6.89
C SER A 59 -6.75 -1.90 7.75
N ARG A 60 -6.62 -0.57 7.67
CA ARG A 60 -7.50 0.40 8.36
C ARG A 60 -7.60 0.16 9.86
N ASN A 61 -6.47 -0.09 10.49
CA ASN A 61 -6.37 -0.22 11.93
C ASN A 61 -5.45 0.90 12.49
N LEU A 62 -5.01 0.75 13.73
CA LEU A 62 -4.14 1.69 14.44
C LEU A 62 -2.82 1.00 14.81
N LEU A 63 -2.39 0.02 14.01
CA LEU A 63 -1.24 -0.82 14.33
C LEU A 63 0.05 0.00 14.25
N LYS A 64 0.84 -0.05 15.33
CA LYS A 64 2.16 0.59 15.43
C LYS A 64 3.32 -0.40 15.39
N LYS A 65 3.03 -1.70 15.38
CA LYS A 65 4.01 -2.79 15.26
C LYS A 65 3.28 -4.08 14.97
N LEU A 66 3.95 -4.99 14.30
CA LEU A 66 3.52 -6.37 14.17
C LEU A 66 4.13 -7.20 15.31
N PRO A 67 3.38 -8.14 15.89
CA PRO A 67 3.94 -9.06 16.89
C PRO A 67 4.85 -10.10 16.23
N PRO A 68 5.81 -10.70 16.96
CA PRO A 68 6.76 -11.67 16.39
C PRO A 68 6.10 -12.87 15.71
N PHE A 69 4.95 -13.34 16.22
CA PHE A 69 4.22 -14.46 15.62
C PHE A 69 3.67 -14.16 14.22
N ILE A 70 3.74 -12.90 13.75
CA ILE A 70 3.37 -12.57 12.37
C ILE A 70 4.22 -13.37 11.38
N ASP A 71 5.44 -13.73 11.76
CA ASP A 71 6.34 -14.55 10.95
C ASP A 71 5.83 -15.99 10.75
N HIS A 72 4.83 -16.44 11.52
CA HIS A 72 4.20 -17.75 11.34
C HIS A 72 3.11 -17.77 10.25
N PHE A 73 2.85 -16.65 9.57
CA PHE A 73 1.99 -16.57 8.39
C PHE A 73 2.76 -16.96 7.12
N ASP A 74 3.50 -18.05 7.20
CA ASP A 74 4.43 -18.53 6.17
C ASP A 74 3.73 -19.05 4.91
N SER A 75 2.43 -19.34 4.95
CA SER A 75 1.60 -19.67 3.78
C SER A 75 0.89 -18.47 3.14
N THR A 76 1.02 -17.26 3.70
CA THR A 76 0.34 -16.07 3.21
C THR A 76 0.98 -15.52 1.95
N ALA A 77 0.20 -15.45 0.88
CA ALA A 77 0.59 -14.87 -0.41
C ALA A 77 0.24 -13.37 -0.52
N VAL A 78 -0.83 -12.94 0.14
CA VAL A 78 -1.30 -11.53 0.11
C VAL A 78 -1.35 -10.98 1.53
N PHE A 79 -0.62 -9.89 1.77
CA PHE A 79 -0.66 -9.20 3.05
C PHE A 79 -1.01 -7.73 2.86
N ASP A 80 -2.19 -7.36 3.37
CA ASP A 80 -2.65 -5.98 3.37
C ASP A 80 -2.53 -5.33 4.75
N LEU A 81 -1.76 -4.25 4.81
CA LEU A 81 -1.51 -3.44 6.00
C LEU A 81 -1.83 -1.96 5.76
N HIS A 82 -2.55 -1.61 4.68
CA HIS A 82 -2.76 -0.22 4.34
C HIS A 82 -3.48 0.55 5.45
N SER A 83 -3.25 1.86 5.55
CA SER A 83 -3.91 2.73 6.53
C SER A 83 -3.67 2.28 7.99
N ASN A 84 -2.39 2.17 8.37
CA ASN A 84 -1.92 1.91 9.73
C ASN A 84 -0.79 2.90 10.11
N TYR A 85 -0.01 2.59 11.15
CA TYR A 85 1.13 3.39 11.63
C TYR A 85 2.39 2.51 11.80
N ILE A 86 2.60 1.51 10.93
CA ILE A 86 3.57 0.43 11.19
C ILE A 86 5.00 0.86 10.82
N PRO A 87 5.97 0.90 11.76
CA PRO A 87 7.40 0.93 11.49
C PRO A 87 7.89 -0.53 11.37
N GLN A 88 8.38 -0.94 10.20
CA GLN A 88 8.26 -2.34 9.81
C GLN A 88 9.51 -3.22 10.02
N ASN A 89 9.28 -4.50 10.34
CA ASN A 89 10.15 -5.67 10.08
C ASN A 89 9.23 -6.80 9.55
N ILE A 90 9.25 -7.09 8.24
CA ILE A 90 8.63 -8.30 7.63
C ILE A 90 9.74 -9.09 6.93
N LYS A 91 10.50 -9.87 7.68
CA LYS A 91 11.69 -10.56 7.16
C LYS A 91 11.45 -12.02 6.77
N ASN A 92 10.39 -12.64 7.27
CA ASN A 92 10.17 -14.09 7.20
C ASN A 92 8.98 -14.51 6.33
N LEU A 93 8.21 -13.56 5.77
CA LEU A 93 7.05 -13.86 4.92
C LEU A 93 7.46 -14.07 3.45
N THR A 94 8.36 -15.00 3.19
CA THR A 94 8.99 -15.21 1.87
C THR A 94 8.03 -15.70 0.78
N THR A 95 6.86 -16.21 1.15
CA THR A 95 5.79 -16.63 0.22
C THR A 95 4.93 -15.48 -0.29
N LEU A 96 5.12 -14.25 0.23
CA LEU A 96 4.36 -13.09 -0.22
C LEU A 96 4.60 -12.82 -1.70
N THR A 97 3.49 -12.71 -2.42
CA THR A 97 3.41 -12.22 -3.80
C THR A 97 2.87 -10.80 -3.85
N VAL A 98 2.06 -10.41 -2.86
CA VAL A 98 1.46 -9.08 -2.75
C VAL A 98 1.64 -8.53 -1.35
N LEU A 99 2.24 -7.33 -1.25
CA LEU A 99 2.39 -6.59 -0.01
C LEU A 99 1.89 -5.16 -0.18
N ASN A 100 0.86 -4.80 0.60
CA ASN A 100 0.29 -3.46 0.59
C ASN A 100 0.60 -2.72 1.90
N LEU A 101 1.40 -1.67 1.79
CA LEU A 101 1.83 -0.79 2.87
C LEU A 101 1.43 0.66 2.61
N CYS A 102 0.49 0.87 1.70
CA CYS A 102 0.00 2.19 1.37
C CYS A 102 -0.51 2.91 2.63
N ASN A 103 -0.24 4.22 2.76
CA ASN A 103 -0.78 5.03 3.86
C ASN A 103 -0.37 4.53 5.26
N ASN A 104 0.94 4.39 5.51
CA ASN A 104 1.50 3.98 6.81
C ASN A 104 2.43 5.02 7.45
N ARG A 105 2.61 6.19 6.82
CA ARG A 105 3.55 7.25 7.25
C ARG A 105 5.00 6.75 7.37
N LEU A 106 5.38 5.77 6.55
CA LEU A 106 6.73 5.20 6.54
C LEU A 106 7.74 6.26 6.10
N THR A 107 8.78 6.49 6.90
CA THR A 107 9.91 7.37 6.56
C THR A 107 11.10 6.60 6.00
N SER A 108 11.18 5.31 6.30
CA SER A 108 12.17 4.38 5.75
C SER A 108 11.60 2.96 5.66
N LEU A 109 12.30 2.08 4.95
CA LEU A 109 12.02 0.64 4.91
C LEU A 109 13.21 -0.16 5.44
N PRO A 110 12.96 -1.27 6.15
CA PRO A 110 14.02 -2.19 6.56
C PRO A 110 14.71 -2.82 5.34
N THR A 111 16.00 -3.15 5.46
CA THR A 111 16.74 -3.80 4.35
C THR A 111 16.21 -5.21 4.08
N GLU A 112 15.60 -5.84 5.08
CA GLU A 112 14.97 -7.15 5.03
C GLU A 112 13.82 -7.25 4.04
N ILE A 113 13.25 -6.12 3.58
CA ILE A 113 12.24 -6.14 2.51
C ILE A 113 12.75 -6.89 1.28
N GLY A 114 14.05 -6.83 1.00
CA GLY A 114 14.68 -7.54 -0.12
C GLY A 114 14.72 -9.06 0.00
N LYS A 115 14.27 -9.64 1.13
CA LYS A 115 14.14 -11.10 1.32
C LYS A 115 12.84 -11.65 0.73
N LEU A 116 11.87 -10.79 0.40
CA LEU A 116 10.59 -11.19 -0.18
C LEU A 116 10.73 -11.52 -1.67
N SER A 117 11.57 -12.49 -2.02
CA SER A 117 11.99 -12.74 -3.41
C SER A 117 10.86 -13.11 -4.37
N ASN A 118 9.73 -13.61 -3.85
CA ASN A 118 8.53 -13.97 -4.61
C ASN A 118 7.55 -12.80 -4.80
N LEU A 119 7.89 -11.61 -4.31
CA LEU A 119 6.98 -10.47 -4.34
C LEU A 119 6.80 -9.95 -5.77
N HIS A 120 5.57 -9.99 -6.26
CA HIS A 120 5.16 -9.47 -7.57
C HIS A 120 4.67 -8.03 -7.46
N ILE A 121 4.05 -7.70 -6.33
CA ILE A 121 3.37 -6.44 -6.09
C ILE A 121 3.82 -5.85 -4.76
N LEU A 122 4.39 -4.65 -4.79
CA LEU A 122 4.72 -3.86 -3.61
C LEU A 122 4.09 -2.48 -3.71
N ASN A 123 3.14 -2.18 -2.82
CA ASN A 123 2.51 -0.86 -2.76
C ASN A 123 2.98 -0.10 -1.52
N LEU A 124 3.71 0.99 -1.74
CA LEU A 124 4.26 1.90 -0.75
C LEU A 124 3.70 3.33 -0.92
N GLY A 125 2.60 3.49 -1.65
CA GLY A 125 2.02 4.82 -1.88
C GLY A 125 1.59 5.53 -0.59
N LEU A 126 1.43 6.85 -0.63
CA LEU A 126 0.97 7.65 0.51
C LEU A 126 1.81 7.45 1.77
N ASN A 127 3.13 7.47 1.61
CA ASN A 127 4.08 7.39 2.72
C ASN A 127 4.97 8.64 2.74
N LEU A 128 6.02 8.64 3.56
CA LEU A 128 6.95 9.76 3.74
C LEU A 128 8.37 9.33 3.34
N LEU A 129 8.49 8.39 2.39
CA LEU A 129 9.78 7.82 2.00
C LEU A 129 10.59 8.84 1.20
N THR A 130 11.81 9.12 1.64
CA THR A 130 12.77 9.97 0.92
C THR A 130 13.74 9.15 0.08
N THR A 131 13.95 7.88 0.44
CA THR A 131 14.77 6.92 -0.28
C THR A 131 14.19 5.51 -0.15
N LEU A 132 14.71 4.57 -0.94
CA LEU A 132 14.44 3.15 -0.80
C LEU A 132 15.74 2.40 -0.50
N PRO A 133 15.72 1.34 0.34
CA PRO A 133 16.91 0.53 0.56
C PRO A 133 17.33 -0.16 -0.74
N THR A 134 18.63 -0.30 -0.96
CA THR A 134 19.19 -0.95 -2.16
C THR A 134 18.75 -2.40 -2.32
N SER A 135 18.36 -3.04 -1.21
CA SER A 135 17.83 -4.41 -1.16
C SER A 135 16.50 -4.58 -1.89
N ILE A 136 15.73 -3.52 -2.18
CA ILE A 136 14.58 -3.63 -3.09
C ILE A 136 15.01 -4.20 -4.44
N GLY A 137 16.23 -3.92 -4.90
CA GLY A 137 16.78 -4.50 -6.13
C GLY A 137 16.93 -6.03 -6.12
N ASN A 138 16.71 -6.69 -4.97
CA ASN A 138 16.71 -8.16 -4.83
C ASN A 138 15.33 -8.79 -5.10
N LEU A 139 14.26 -7.99 -5.22
CA LEU A 139 12.91 -8.46 -5.51
C LEU A 139 12.77 -8.85 -6.99
N LYS A 140 13.39 -9.96 -7.40
CA LYS A 140 13.55 -10.33 -8.82
C LYS A 140 12.23 -10.59 -9.55
N GLU A 141 11.19 -10.99 -8.82
CA GLU A 141 9.84 -11.22 -9.35
C GLU A 141 8.95 -9.97 -9.34
N LEU A 142 9.44 -8.82 -8.87
CA LEU A 142 8.61 -7.63 -8.74
C LEU A 142 8.22 -7.09 -10.12
N ARG A 143 6.92 -7.08 -10.38
CA ARG A 143 6.30 -6.56 -11.60
C ARG A 143 5.75 -5.15 -11.39
N TYR A 144 5.29 -4.87 -10.18
CA TYR A 144 4.60 -3.63 -9.86
C TYR A 144 5.10 -2.99 -8.58
N LEU A 145 5.53 -1.73 -8.68
CA LEU A 145 6.02 -0.95 -7.56
C LEU A 145 5.25 0.37 -7.45
N GLY A 146 4.40 0.48 -6.42
CA GLY A 146 3.67 1.71 -6.10
C GLY A 146 4.48 2.59 -5.15
N LEU A 147 4.87 3.79 -5.57
CA LEU A 147 5.61 4.77 -4.76
C LEU A 147 4.93 6.14 -4.77
N SER A 148 3.70 6.24 -5.28
CA SER A 148 2.98 7.50 -5.41
C SER A 148 2.85 8.24 -4.07
N TYR A 149 2.94 9.56 -4.07
CA TYR A 149 2.82 10.39 -2.87
C TYR A 149 3.79 9.96 -1.76
N ASN A 150 5.08 10.04 -2.09
CA ASN A 150 6.19 9.96 -1.16
C ASN A 150 7.03 11.24 -1.27
N GLN A 151 8.22 11.25 -0.67
CA GLN A 151 9.15 12.39 -0.68
C GLN A 151 10.42 12.10 -1.49
N LEU A 152 10.32 11.23 -2.51
CA LEU A 152 11.45 10.86 -3.35
C LEU A 152 11.85 12.03 -4.24
N THR A 153 13.11 12.45 -4.16
CA THR A 153 13.65 13.56 -4.97
C THR A 153 14.30 13.08 -6.28
N ALA A 154 14.50 11.78 -6.41
CA ALA A 154 15.05 11.11 -7.59
C ALA A 154 14.38 9.74 -7.77
N VAL A 155 14.45 9.20 -8.98
CA VAL A 155 14.06 7.80 -9.23
C VAL A 155 15.02 6.89 -8.43
N PRO A 156 14.52 5.98 -7.58
CA PRO A 156 15.38 5.10 -6.80
C PRO A 156 16.25 4.22 -7.69
N SER A 157 17.58 4.29 -7.56
CA SER A 157 18.51 3.56 -8.42
C SER A 157 18.38 2.03 -8.34
N CYS A 158 17.77 1.51 -7.25
CA CYS A 158 17.49 0.09 -7.09
C CYS A 158 16.51 -0.46 -8.13
N THR A 159 15.67 0.38 -8.77
CA THR A 159 14.71 -0.06 -9.80
C THR A 159 15.41 -0.61 -11.04
N VAL A 160 16.64 -0.17 -11.36
CA VAL A 160 17.46 -0.66 -12.48
C VAL A 160 17.79 -2.17 -12.35
N LYS A 161 17.79 -2.69 -11.11
CA LYS A 161 18.07 -4.10 -10.81
C LYS A 161 16.83 -5.01 -10.94
N LEU A 162 15.64 -4.42 -11.07
CA LEU A 162 14.36 -5.13 -11.15
C LEU A 162 14.04 -5.47 -12.61
N LYS A 163 14.48 -6.64 -13.07
CA LYS A 163 14.41 -7.03 -14.49
C LYS A 163 13.01 -7.40 -14.99
N LYS A 164 12.10 -7.77 -14.07
CA LYS A 164 10.70 -8.11 -14.38
C LYS A 164 9.73 -6.96 -14.10
N LEU A 165 10.24 -5.77 -13.80
CA LEU A 165 9.41 -4.63 -13.42
C LEU A 165 8.68 -4.10 -14.65
N GLU A 166 7.36 -4.25 -14.65
CA GLU A 166 6.49 -3.79 -15.73
C GLU A 166 6.05 -2.34 -15.49
N LYS A 167 5.77 -1.98 -14.25
CA LYS A 167 5.19 -0.69 -13.90
C LYS A 167 5.70 -0.14 -12.57
N VAL A 168 6.11 1.12 -12.56
CA VAL A 168 6.42 1.90 -11.36
C VAL A 168 5.55 3.13 -11.30
N ASN A 169 4.82 3.35 -10.22
CA ASN A 169 4.08 4.58 -10.00
C ASN A 169 4.89 5.53 -9.11
N LEU A 170 5.39 6.63 -9.67
CA LEU A 170 6.19 7.65 -8.97
C LEU A 170 5.44 8.97 -8.74
N GLU A 171 4.14 9.01 -9.04
CA GLU A 171 3.35 10.23 -9.00
C GLU A 171 3.38 10.95 -7.65
N GLY A 172 3.25 12.27 -7.63
CA GLY A 172 3.18 13.02 -6.37
C GLY A 172 4.46 12.95 -5.52
N ASN A 173 5.59 12.58 -6.12
CA ASN A 173 6.93 12.73 -5.52
C ASN A 173 7.63 13.96 -6.09
N PRO A 174 8.48 14.64 -5.29
CA PRO A 174 9.29 15.77 -5.75
C PRO A 174 10.49 15.34 -6.63
N ILE A 175 10.29 14.43 -7.59
CA ILE A 175 11.36 13.90 -8.44
C ILE A 175 11.82 14.96 -9.42
N LYS A 176 13.12 15.29 -9.36
CA LYS A 176 13.78 16.09 -10.38
C LYS A 176 14.14 15.18 -11.55
N TYR A 177 13.45 15.35 -12.67
CA TYR A 177 13.86 14.73 -13.93
C TYR A 177 14.92 15.63 -14.58
N PRO A 178 16.03 15.08 -15.10
CA PRO A 178 16.86 15.85 -16.02
C PRO A 178 15.98 16.23 -17.22
N GLU A 179 15.97 17.52 -17.59
CA GLU A 179 15.31 17.96 -18.82
C GLU A 179 16.00 17.31 -20.02
N VAL A 180 15.40 16.25 -20.57
CA VAL A 180 15.85 15.65 -21.82
C VAL A 180 14.83 16.01 -22.89
N ALA A 181 15.20 16.93 -23.78
CA ALA A 181 14.38 17.33 -24.92
C ALA A 181 14.04 16.11 -25.79
N GLY A 182 12.77 15.97 -26.18
CA GLY A 182 12.33 14.97 -27.16
C GLY A 182 11.81 13.64 -26.62
N VAL A 183 11.84 13.39 -25.31
CA VAL A 183 11.20 12.19 -24.75
C VAL A 183 9.70 12.43 -24.56
N LYS A 184 8.89 11.92 -25.49
CA LYS A 184 7.43 11.88 -25.31
C LYS A 184 7.11 10.95 -24.13
N LYS A 185 6.62 11.54 -23.03
CA LYS A 185 6.08 10.81 -21.87
C LYS A 185 4.91 9.93 -22.34
N SER A 186 5.15 8.63 -22.50
CA SER A 186 4.08 7.67 -22.73
C SER A 186 3.39 7.35 -21.42
N LEU A 187 2.37 8.14 -21.08
CA LEU A 187 1.47 7.91 -19.95
C LEU A 187 0.28 7.07 -20.45
N LYS A 188 0.45 5.74 -20.49
CA LYS A 188 -0.70 4.84 -20.64
C LYS A 188 -1.30 4.60 -19.26
N ALA A 189 -2.54 5.05 -19.09
CA ALA A 189 -3.32 4.94 -17.86
C ALA A 189 -3.82 3.50 -17.65
N ASP A 190 -2.96 2.63 -17.13
CA ASP A 190 -3.40 1.32 -16.67
C ASP A 190 -3.57 1.28 -15.16
N ARG A 191 -4.78 0.94 -14.71
CA ARG A 191 -5.17 0.86 -13.31
C ARG A 191 -4.49 -0.32 -12.63
N PHE A 192 -3.56 -0.05 -11.72
CA PHE A 192 -2.98 -1.07 -10.86
C PHE A 192 -3.73 -1.15 -9.52
N ARG A 193 -4.68 -2.08 -9.41
CA ARG A 193 -5.53 -2.26 -8.22
C ARG A 193 -5.01 -3.40 -7.37
N VAL A 194 -4.37 -3.08 -6.24
CA VAL A 194 -3.96 -4.08 -5.23
C VAL A 194 -5.14 -4.48 -4.33
N VAL A 195 -6.12 -3.59 -4.17
CA VAL A 195 -7.28 -3.77 -3.30
C VAL A 195 -8.56 -3.39 -4.05
N LYS A 196 -9.66 -4.11 -3.83
CA LYS A 196 -10.99 -3.77 -4.40
C LYS A 196 -11.47 -2.41 -3.90
N GLU A 197 -12.18 -1.65 -4.73
CA GLU A 197 -12.73 -0.32 -4.37
C GLU A 197 -13.62 -0.38 -3.12
N SER A 198 -14.40 -1.44 -2.96
CA SER A 198 -15.22 -1.68 -1.75
C SER A 198 -14.40 -1.79 -0.46
N LEU A 199 -13.11 -2.09 -0.59
CA LEU A 199 -12.16 -2.24 0.50
C LEU A 199 -11.23 -1.02 0.64
N LEU A 200 -11.49 0.09 -0.07
CA LEU A 200 -10.85 1.39 0.17
C LEU A 200 -11.58 2.20 1.25
N CYS A 201 -10.83 2.82 2.19
CA CYS A 201 -11.44 3.61 3.26
C CYS A 201 -12.19 4.82 2.69
N ARG A 202 -13.11 5.42 3.46
CA ARG A 202 -13.90 6.58 2.98
C ARG A 202 -13.00 7.64 2.36
N ASN A 203 -11.89 7.99 3.00
CA ASN A 203 -10.94 8.95 2.48
C ASN A 203 -10.14 8.46 1.26
N CYS A 204 -9.99 7.15 1.03
CA CYS A 204 -9.38 6.63 -0.21
C CYS A 204 -10.43 6.45 -1.33
N LEU A 205 -11.69 6.22 -0.97
CA LEU A 205 -12.81 5.97 -1.88
C LEU A 205 -13.45 7.28 -2.38
N GLU A 206 -13.75 8.24 -1.50
CA GLU A 206 -14.28 9.56 -1.86
C GLU A 206 -13.32 10.27 -2.78
N SER A 207 -12.07 10.27 -2.37
CA SER A 207 -10.95 10.77 -3.12
C SER A 207 -10.93 10.07 -4.51
N PHE A 208 -11.09 8.73 -4.59
CA PHE A 208 -11.13 7.98 -5.85
C PHE A 208 -12.35 8.32 -6.73
N GLN A 209 -13.50 8.56 -6.12
CA GLN A 209 -14.76 8.87 -6.81
C GLN A 209 -14.77 10.30 -7.35
N ILE A 210 -14.30 11.28 -6.56
CA ILE A 210 -14.22 12.70 -6.93
C ILE A 210 -13.28 12.90 -8.12
N GLU A 211 -12.16 12.18 -8.16
CA GLU A 211 -11.27 12.25 -9.32
C GLU A 211 -11.82 11.57 -10.56
N ARG A 212 -12.48 10.43 -10.42
CA ARG A 212 -13.17 9.79 -11.53
C ARG A 212 -14.22 10.73 -12.14
N GLU A 213 -15.03 11.39 -11.29
CA GLU A 213 -16.08 12.32 -11.73
C GLU A 213 -15.52 13.61 -12.36
N LYS A 214 -14.38 14.13 -11.91
CA LYS A 214 -13.72 15.31 -12.53
C LYS A 214 -13.15 15.00 -13.91
N LEU A 215 -12.63 13.79 -14.11
CA LEU A 215 -12.10 13.36 -15.41
C LEU A 215 -13.19 12.95 -16.39
N ASP A 216 -14.30 12.42 -15.89
CA ASP A 216 -15.47 12.10 -16.71
C ASP A 216 -16.28 13.35 -17.11
N SER A 217 -16.04 14.53 -16.51
CA SER A 217 -16.85 15.76 -16.70
C SER A 217 -16.15 16.92 -17.43
N MET A 218 -14.88 16.82 -17.82
CA MET A 218 -14.15 17.90 -18.51
C MET A 218 -14.08 17.68 -20.03
N ASP A 219 -14.42 18.72 -20.80
CA ASP A 219 -14.23 18.74 -22.26
C ASP A 219 -12.73 18.75 -22.62
N GLU A 220 -12.34 17.87 -23.54
CA GLU A 220 -10.95 17.62 -23.97
C GLU A 220 -10.22 18.88 -24.48
N SER A 221 -11.00 19.85 -24.96
CA SER A 221 -10.50 21.14 -25.46
C SER A 221 -10.16 22.14 -24.34
N VAL A 222 -10.87 22.08 -23.21
CA VAL A 222 -10.71 22.98 -22.06
C VAL A 222 -9.53 22.56 -21.17
N LEU A 223 -9.24 21.26 -21.11
CA LEU A 223 -8.08 20.67 -20.43
C LEU A 223 -6.73 21.21 -20.93
N LYS A 224 -6.64 21.63 -22.20
CA LYS A 224 -5.41 22.16 -22.81
C LYS A 224 -5.20 23.67 -22.61
N ILE A 225 -6.25 24.41 -22.24
CA ILE A 225 -6.25 25.88 -22.27
C ILE A 225 -6.11 26.49 -20.87
N ILE A 226 -6.70 25.87 -19.83
CA ILE A 226 -6.75 26.50 -18.51
C ILE A 226 -5.51 26.17 -17.64
N PHE A 227 -4.77 25.09 -17.93
CA PHE A 227 -3.60 24.68 -17.16
C PHE A 227 -2.41 24.26 -18.05
N PRO A 228 -1.45 25.14 -18.37
CA PRO A 228 -0.21 24.72 -19.03
C PRO A 228 0.70 23.94 -18.07
N HIS A 229 0.69 24.27 -16.77
CA HIS A 229 1.56 23.71 -15.73
C HIS A 229 1.00 23.82 -14.29
N PHE A 230 -0.31 23.68 -14.06
CA PHE A 230 -0.87 23.74 -12.70
C PHE A 230 -1.88 22.62 -12.44
N SER A 231 -1.78 21.96 -11.27
CA SER A 231 -2.89 21.27 -10.57
C SER A 231 -2.48 20.84 -9.14
N PRO A 232 -3.18 21.32 -8.08
CA PRO A 232 -3.02 20.92 -6.67
C PRO A 232 -4.28 20.15 -6.14
N PRO A 233 -4.36 19.80 -4.84
CA PRO A 233 -3.62 18.77 -4.13
C PRO A 233 -4.51 17.54 -3.81
N LEU A 234 -3.88 16.51 -3.24
CA LEU A 234 -4.48 15.38 -2.51
C LEU A 234 -4.90 14.17 -3.37
N CYS A 235 -3.96 13.22 -3.42
CA CYS A 235 -4.23 11.81 -3.13
C CYS A 235 -4.72 10.91 -4.28
N PHE A 236 -4.37 11.12 -5.55
CA PHE A 236 -4.64 10.13 -6.62
C PHE A 236 -3.53 9.93 -7.62
N SER A 237 -3.46 8.69 -8.07
CA SER A 237 -2.72 8.40 -9.27
C SER A 237 -3.49 8.81 -10.53
N GLN A 238 -3.16 9.95 -11.11
CA GLN A 238 -3.35 10.29 -12.51
C GLN A 238 -2.02 10.82 -13.08
N ASN A 239 -1.22 9.87 -13.57
CA ASN A 239 0.05 10.01 -14.28
C ASN A 239 1.32 9.84 -13.43
N GLY A 240 1.78 8.59 -13.37
CA GLY A 240 3.07 8.25 -12.77
C GLY A 240 3.74 6.99 -13.26
N PHE A 241 3.26 6.34 -14.34
CA PHE A 241 3.95 5.16 -14.87
C PHE A 241 5.10 5.56 -15.77
N VAL A 242 6.32 5.27 -15.32
CA VAL A 242 7.47 5.13 -16.20
C VAL A 242 7.49 3.68 -16.65
N THR A 243 7.18 3.44 -17.93
CA THR A 243 7.48 2.16 -18.58
C THR A 243 8.96 2.20 -18.92
N ILE A 244 9.76 1.33 -18.30
CA ILE A 244 11.17 1.16 -18.67
C ILE A 244 11.17 0.13 -19.80
N ASN A 245 11.35 0.59 -21.05
CA ASN A 245 11.82 -0.28 -22.12
C ASN A 245 13.33 -0.45 -22.00
#